data_AF-A0A969MWW3-F1
#
_entry.id   AF-A0A969MWW3-F1
#
_cell.length_a   1.000
_cell.length_b   1.000
_cell.length_c   1.000
_cell.angle_alpha   90.00
_cell.angle_beta   90.00
_cell.angle_gamma   90.00
#
_symmetry.space_group_name_H-M   'P 1'
#
loop_
_entity.id
_entity.type
_entity.pdbx_description
1 polymer ?
#
loop_
_entity_poly.entity_id
_entity_poly.type
_entity_poly.pdbx_seq_one_letter_code
_entity_poly.pdbx_strand_id
1 'polypeptide(L)'
;MISLPIARWTWGDSVIPAMTTVSAVFQFGAVAVVLWRAWGARHTTLILVTVAVLTWGAEWVGKTTGFPFGAYDYTPNLQPQLFGVPLLIPLAWLMMLGAVVGGGTSHRRR
;
A
#
# COMPACT_ATOMS: atom_id res chain seq x y z
N MET A 1 -8.34 -11.09 -4.94
CA MET A 1 -7.39 -11.41 -6.04
C MET A 1 -7.81 -12.66 -6.83
N ILE A 2 -9.12 -12.85 -7.12
CA ILE A 2 -9.60 -14.01 -7.90
C ILE A 2 -9.41 -13.80 -9.41
N SER A 3 -9.28 -12.55 -9.87
CA SER A 3 -9.22 -12.18 -11.29
C SER A 3 -7.84 -12.30 -11.95
N LEU A 4 -6.77 -12.36 -11.17
CA LEU A 4 -5.38 -12.36 -11.67
C LEU A 4 -5.02 -13.60 -12.52
N PRO A 5 -5.38 -14.84 -12.10
CA PRO A 5 -5.13 -16.04 -12.90
C PRO A 5 -5.89 -16.04 -14.23
N ILE A 6 -7.13 -15.54 -14.20
CA ILE A 6 -8.01 -15.47 -15.37
C ILE A 6 -7.44 -14.48 -16.39
N ALA A 7 -7.09 -13.28 -15.95
CA ALA A 7 -6.55 -12.27 -16.83
C ALA A 7 -5.15 -12.61 -17.37
N ARG A 8 -4.33 -13.31 -16.57
CA ARG A 8 -3.05 -13.85 -17.03
C ARG A 8 -3.26 -14.85 -18.17
N TRP A 9 -4.26 -15.72 -18.06
CA TRP A 9 -4.57 -16.71 -19.10
C TRP A 9 -5.08 -16.06 -20.39
N THR A 10 -5.81 -14.95 -20.31
CA THR A 10 -6.40 -14.28 -21.49
C THR A 10 -5.48 -13.25 -22.14
N TRP A 11 -4.66 -12.52 -21.38
CA TRP A 11 -3.85 -11.39 -21.87
C TRP A 11 -2.36 -11.52 -21.58
N GLY A 12 -1.90 -12.64 -21.05
CA GLY A 12 -0.49 -12.90 -20.76
C GLY A 12 0.06 -12.12 -19.56
N ASP A 13 1.37 -12.19 -19.35
CA ASP A 13 2.02 -11.63 -18.15
C ASP A 13 2.09 -10.09 -18.15
N SER A 14 1.91 -9.44 -19.30
CA SER A 14 1.91 -7.98 -19.43
C SER A 14 0.78 -7.28 -18.66
N VAL A 15 -0.29 -7.98 -18.32
CA VAL A 15 -1.45 -7.42 -17.59
C VAL A 15 -1.22 -7.37 -16.07
N ILE A 16 -0.25 -8.13 -15.56
CA ILE A 16 -0.01 -8.32 -14.13
C ILE A 16 0.30 -7.01 -13.39
N PRO A 17 1.20 -6.14 -13.87
CA PRO A 17 1.53 -4.90 -13.16
C PRO A 17 0.32 -3.96 -13.07
N ALA A 18 -0.44 -3.83 -14.16
CA ALA A 18 -1.62 -2.98 -14.23
C ALA A 18 -2.72 -3.47 -13.28
N MET A 19 -3.04 -4.76 -13.29
CA MET A 19 -4.10 -5.31 -12.43
C MET A 19 -3.72 -5.30 -10.95
N THR A 20 -2.46 -5.53 -10.64
CA THR A 20 -1.96 -5.44 -9.27
C THR A 20 -2.09 -4.01 -8.76
N THR A 21 -1.73 -3.02 -9.58
CA THR A 21 -1.87 -1.59 -9.25
C THR A 21 -3.33 -1.21 -9.06
N VAL A 22 -4.21 -1.59 -9.98
CA VAL A 22 -5.65 -1.32 -9.89
C VAL A 22 -6.23 -1.93 -8.61
N SER A 23 -5.93 -3.20 -8.34
CA SER A 23 -6.44 -3.90 -7.14
C SER A 23 -5.93 -3.23 -5.85
N ALA A 24 -4.66 -2.85 -5.79
CA ALA A 24 -4.08 -2.18 -4.64
C ALA A 24 -4.72 -0.80 -4.39
N VAL A 25 -4.96 -0.02 -5.44
CA VAL A 25 -5.65 1.28 -5.34
C VAL A 25 -7.09 1.11 -4.85
N PHE A 26 -7.82 0.13 -5.38
CA PHE A 26 -9.18 -0.18 -4.91
C PHE A 26 -9.19 -0.59 -3.44
N GLN A 27 -8.27 -1.46 -3.02
CA GLN A 27 -8.18 -1.91 -1.63
C GLN A 27 -7.80 -0.77 -0.68
N PHE A 28 -6.83 0.06 -1.09
CA PHE A 28 -6.47 1.28 -0.37
C PHE A 28 -7.68 2.20 -0.18
N GLY A 29 -8.44 2.46 -1.25
CA GLY A 29 -9.65 3.28 -1.19
C GLY A 29 -10.68 2.73 -0.21
N ALA A 30 -10.92 1.42 -0.22
CA ALA A 30 -11.82 0.76 0.73
C ALA A 30 -11.36 0.96 2.18
N VAL A 31 -10.08 0.76 2.47
CA VAL A 31 -9.51 0.96 3.81
C VAL A 31 -9.59 2.42 4.25
N ALA A 32 -9.30 3.37 3.36
CA ALA A 32 -9.41 4.79 3.64
C ALA A 32 -10.86 5.19 4.01
N VAL A 33 -11.85 4.65 3.31
CA VAL A 33 -13.28 4.85 3.62
C VAL A 33 -13.64 4.25 4.99
N VAL A 34 -13.17 3.04 5.30
CA VAL A 34 -13.42 2.39 6.59
C VAL A 34 -12.82 3.21 7.75
N LEU A 35 -11.56 3.64 7.62
CA LEU A 35 -10.89 4.47 8.61
C LEU A 35 -11.60 5.82 8.77
N TRP A 36 -11.96 6.46 7.67
CA TRP A 36 -12.70 7.73 7.69
C TRP A 36 -14.04 7.60 8.42
N ARG A 37 -14.80 6.53 8.17
CA ARG A 37 -16.07 6.28 8.87
C ARG A 37 -15.88 5.94 10.35
N ALA A 38 -14.78 5.29 10.73
CA ALA A 38 -14.53 4.91 12.11
C ALA A 38 -14.03 6.07 12.98
N TRP A 39 -13.03 6.82 12.50
CA TRP A 39 -12.24 7.76 13.33
C TRP A 39 -12.26 9.22 12.84
N GLY A 40 -12.97 9.49 11.73
CA GLY A 40 -13.10 10.82 11.14
C GLY A 40 -11.91 11.24 10.29
N ALA A 41 -12.10 12.29 9.47
CA ALA A 41 -11.15 12.67 8.41
C ALA A 41 -9.77 13.02 8.96
N ARG A 42 -9.71 13.77 10.06
CA ARG A 42 -8.44 14.24 10.65
C ARG A 42 -7.53 13.10 11.07
N HIS A 43 -8.05 12.12 11.81
CA HIS A 43 -7.26 10.97 12.26
C HIS A 43 -6.85 10.09 11.08
N THR A 44 -7.77 9.84 10.15
CA THR A 44 -7.46 9.07 8.94
C THR A 44 -6.33 9.71 8.15
N THR A 45 -6.40 11.01 7.86
CA THR A 45 -5.36 11.71 7.12
C THR A 45 -4.02 11.67 7.86
N LEU A 46 -4.00 11.89 9.17
CA LEU A 46 -2.76 11.83 9.96
C LEU A 46 -2.11 10.43 9.90
N ILE A 47 -2.90 9.37 10.05
CA ILE A 47 -2.40 7.99 9.98
C ILE A 47 -1.87 7.69 8.58
N LEU A 48 -2.65 8.01 7.54
CA LEU A 48 -2.26 7.75 6.15
C LEU A 48 -0.96 8.48 5.80
N VAL A 49 -0.82 9.75 6.17
CA VAL A 49 0.40 10.55 5.92
C VAL A 49 1.57 10.00 6.71
N THR A 50 1.40 9.69 8.00
CA THR A 50 2.50 9.20 8.85
C THR A 50 3.03 7.87 8.33
N VAL A 51 2.15 6.93 8.01
CA VAL A 51 2.55 5.62 7.47
C VAL A 51 3.18 5.78 6.08
N ALA A 52 2.63 6.62 5.21
CA ALA A 52 3.21 6.89 3.89
C ALA A 52 4.64 7.44 4.00
N VAL A 53 4.88 8.41 4.89
CA VAL A 53 6.20 9.02 5.09
C VAL A 53 7.20 8.03 5.69
N LEU A 54 6.78 7.26 6.71
CA LEU A 54 7.67 6.28 7.35
C LEU A 54 8.04 5.14 6.40
N THR A 55 7.07 4.58 5.69
CA THR A 55 7.30 3.47 4.74
C THR A 55 8.14 3.92 3.55
N TRP A 56 7.81 5.08 2.97
CA TRP A 56 8.61 5.63 1.87
C TRP A 56 10.03 6.02 2.33
N GLY A 57 10.16 6.63 3.51
CA GLY A 57 11.45 7.01 4.08
C GLY A 57 12.33 5.81 4.39
N ALA A 58 11.78 4.75 4.99
CA ALA A 58 12.49 3.50 5.24
C ALA A 58 13.00 2.85 3.95
N GLU A 59 12.19 2.91 2.88
CA GLU A 59 12.53 2.35 1.58
C GLU A 59 13.61 3.19 0.86
N TRP A 60 13.52 4.51 0.96
CA TRP A 60 14.54 5.42 0.43
C TRP A 60 15.88 5.27 1.15
N VAL A 61 15.86 5.15 2.47
CA VAL A 61 17.06 4.81 3.27
C VAL A 61 17.58 3.45 2.83
N GLY A 62 16.74 2.41 2.77
CA GLY A 62 17.12 1.07 2.34
C GLY A 62 17.82 1.04 0.97
N LYS A 63 17.30 1.77 -0.02
CA LYS A 63 17.92 1.92 -1.34
C LYS A 63 19.26 2.64 -1.28
N THR A 64 19.33 3.75 -0.55
CA THR A 64 20.52 4.62 -0.55
C THR A 64 21.66 4.07 0.29
N THR A 65 21.36 3.39 1.41
CA THR A 65 22.37 2.87 2.34
C THR A 65 22.58 1.37 2.25
N GLY A 66 21.72 0.62 1.54
CA GLY A 66 21.80 -0.84 1.48
C GLY A 66 21.52 -1.53 2.82
N PHE A 67 20.97 -0.81 3.79
CA PHE A 67 20.59 -1.29 5.12
C PHE A 67 19.23 -0.71 5.46
N PRO A 68 18.23 -1.48 5.93
CA PRO A 68 18.30 -2.82 6.53
C PRO A 68 18.12 -4.02 5.58
N PHE A 69 17.77 -3.79 4.32
CA PHE A 69 17.38 -4.88 3.41
C PHE A 69 18.52 -5.40 2.52
N GLY A 70 19.58 -4.64 2.30
CA GLY A 70 20.61 -4.95 1.29
C GLY A 70 20.51 -4.03 0.07
N ALA A 71 21.54 -4.00 -0.76
CA ALA A 71 21.52 -3.26 -2.02
C ALA A 71 20.58 -3.95 -3.02
N TYR A 72 19.44 -3.31 -3.32
CA TYR A 72 18.49 -3.77 -4.32
C TYR A 72 18.10 -2.63 -5.26
N ASP A 73 18.17 -2.91 -6.56
CA ASP A 73 17.67 -2.00 -7.60
C ASP A 73 16.27 -2.41 -8.03
N TYR A 74 15.32 -1.50 -7.83
CA TYR A 74 13.96 -1.66 -8.35
C TYR A 74 13.98 -1.57 -9.87
N THR A 75 13.51 -2.63 -10.52
CA THR A 75 13.29 -2.66 -11.96
C THR A 75 12.24 -1.61 -12.39
N PRO A 76 12.35 -1.07 -13.62
CA PRO A 76 11.44 -0.04 -14.13
C PRO A 76 9.99 -0.49 -14.33
N ASN A 77 9.66 -1.74 -14.01
CA ASN A 77 8.32 -2.32 -14.17
C ASN A 77 7.33 -1.83 -13.09
N LEU A 78 7.82 -1.30 -11.98
CA LEU A 78 7.02 -0.83 -10.83
C LEU A 78 6.87 0.70 -10.83
N GLN A 79 6.24 1.24 -11.87
CA GLN A 79 5.95 2.67 -11.97
C GLN A 79 4.56 3.01 -11.37
N PRO A 80 4.37 4.23 -10.84
CA PRO A 80 5.33 5.34 -10.76
C PRO A 80 6.33 5.18 -9.60
N GLN A 81 7.57 5.61 -9.86
CA GLN A 81 8.65 5.65 -8.85
C GLN A 81 8.91 7.10 -8.44
N LEU A 82 9.12 7.33 -7.15
CA LEU A 82 9.55 8.61 -6.58
C LEU A 82 10.95 8.44 -6.00
N PHE A 83 11.93 9.19 -6.51
CA PHE A 83 13.36 9.02 -6.17
C PHE A 83 13.86 7.56 -6.31
N GLY A 84 13.36 6.85 -7.33
CA GLY A 84 13.70 5.45 -7.61
C GLY A 84 13.00 4.42 -6.72
N VAL A 85 12.14 4.86 -5.79
CA VAL A 85 11.33 3.98 -4.93
C VAL A 85 9.90 3.90 -5.49
N PRO A 86 9.37 2.70 -5.77
CA PRO A 86 7.98 2.55 -6.22
C PRO A 86 6.97 3.10 -5.21
N LEU A 87 6.09 4.00 -5.65
CA LEU A 87 4.96 4.51 -4.83
C LEU A 87 3.94 3.41 -4.49
N LEU A 88 4.00 2.28 -5.19
CA LEU A 88 3.16 1.12 -4.92
C LEU A 88 3.46 0.51 -3.53
N ILE A 89 4.70 0.60 -3.05
CA ILE A 89 5.11 0.04 -1.75
C ILE A 89 4.38 0.73 -0.61
N PRO A 90 4.48 2.06 -0.40
CA PRO A 90 3.75 2.73 0.67
C PRO A 90 2.23 2.53 0.53
N LEU A 91 1.69 2.52 -0.68
CA LEU A 91 0.28 2.19 -0.94
C LEU A 91 -0.11 0.78 -0.45
N ALA A 92 0.76 -0.21 -0.66
CA ALA A 92 0.55 -1.59 -0.21
C ALA A 92 0.53 -1.71 1.32
N TRP A 93 1.32 -0.90 2.03
CA TRP A 93 1.25 -0.84 3.49
C TRP A 93 -0.05 -0.19 3.98
N LEU A 94 -0.49 0.89 3.33
CA LEU A 94 -1.71 1.60 3.72
C LEU A 94 -2.97 0.73 3.56
N MET A 95 -3.03 -0.13 2.53
CA MET A 95 -4.15 -1.06 2.34
C MET A 95 -4.22 -2.18 3.40
N MET A 96 -3.22 -2.34 4.26
CA MET A 96 -3.25 -3.28 5.39
C MET A 96 -3.86 -2.68 6.66
N LEU A 97 -4.04 -1.35 6.73
CA LEU A 97 -4.52 -0.66 7.92
C LEU A 97 -6.00 -0.93 8.28
N GLY A 98 -6.74 -1.64 7.42
CA GLY A 98 -8.14 -2.02 7.71
C GLY A 98 -8.30 -2.84 8.99
N ALA A 99 -7.30 -3.65 9.35
CA ALA A 99 -7.33 -4.48 10.57
C ALA A 99 -7.33 -3.66 11.87
N VAL A 100 -6.78 -2.44 11.85
CA VAL A 100 -6.63 -1.58 13.02
C VAL A 100 -8.00 -1.16 13.59
N VAL A 101 -9.01 -1.00 12.75
CA VAL A 101 -10.38 -0.64 13.18
C VAL A 101 -11.06 -1.78 13.95
N GLY A 102 -10.78 -3.03 13.57
CA GLY A 102 -11.38 -4.22 14.20
C GLY A 102 -10.91 -4.47 15.64
N GLY A 103 -9.68 -4.07 15.98
CA GLY A 103 -9.13 -4.26 17.33
C GLY A 103 -9.62 -3.25 18.38
N GLY A 104 -10.01 -2.04 17.96
CA GLY A 104 -10.39 -0.95 18.87
C GLY A 104 -11.86 -0.90 19.28
N THR A 105 -12.75 -1.60 18.56
CA THR A 105 -14.20 -1.55 18.83
C THR A 105 -14.66 -2.49 19.94
N SER A 106 -13.80 -3.39 20.42
CA SER A 106 -14.13 -4.30 21.52
C SER A 106 -14.26 -3.60 22.88
N HIS A 107 -13.69 -2.41 23.05
CA HIS A 107 -13.56 -1.78 24.37
C HIS A 107 -14.60 -0.69 24.69
N ARG A 108 -15.49 -0.33 23.76
CA ARG A 108 -16.41 0.81 23.91
C ARG A 108 -17.89 0.44 23.84
N ARG A 109 -18.23 -0.75 24.33
CA ARG A 109 -19.61 -1.14 24.67
C ARG A 109 -19.68 -1.58 26.14
N ARG A 110 -19.66 -0.62 27.06
CA ARG A 110 -20.29 -0.71 28.38
C ARG A 110 -20.80 0.68 28.75
#